data_AF-A0A7V1PXG1-F1
#
_entry.id   AF-A0A7V1PXG1-F1
#
_cell.length_a   1.000
_cell.length_b   1.000
_cell.length_c   1.000
_cell.angle_alpha   90.00
_cell.angle_beta   90.00
_cell.angle_gamma   90.00
#
_symmetry.space_group_name_H-M   'P 1'
#
loop_
_entity.id
_entity.type
_entity.pdbx_description
1 polymer ?
#
loop_
_entity_poly.entity_id
_entity_poly.type
_entity_poly.pdbx_seq_one_letter_code
_entity_poly.pdbx_strand_id
1 'polypeptide(L)'
;GDEQSIEDDISTFSSHLSNIKNILSKADSNSLVLIDEIGTGTDPSEGTALAAASLIKLNEANSTVFATTHHGKLKLIVYQIDGFENAAMEFDTKNLQPTYKFKQGIPGSSYALEVAKRIGLSDDFLSLAAKYLEPDKNRVENFLIDLETKSKELKNKLDKIEIENTRLKGLSSLYQQNIDKLNSEKKEIIKKVKTEANEYLNSINKKFENLVRDLKESNAGTEIIKSSKKVIKDLKKVNDNILKEDIDLIKENHSFTIGNIVAIKNTATIGEIIVILEGKRKAVLRVGSIKMLAKMDDLIPAKMKEPEHESKSYNINLIDKQIRIDIRGEKPEIAEFEVIKFVDNAYSAGMNKVEILHGKGTGVLKKTVKEILEKHEKVKRFYFAPIEFGGEGITIVEIE
;
A
#
# COMPACT_ATOMS: atom_id res chain seq x y z
N GLY A 1 17.81 -47.72 -2.43
CA GLY A 1 18.58 -48.27 -1.31
C GLY A 1 19.87 -48.84 -1.85
N ASP A 2 20.93 -48.84 -1.05
CA ASP A 2 22.24 -49.30 -1.48
C ASP A 2 22.23 -50.81 -1.72
N GLU A 3 22.26 -51.22 -2.98
CA GLU A 3 22.70 -52.57 -3.35
C GLU A 3 24.22 -52.61 -3.21
N GLN A 4 24.69 -53.08 -2.05
CA GLN A 4 26.10 -53.46 -1.89
C GLN A 4 26.22 -54.92 -2.34
N SER A 5 26.71 -55.14 -3.56
CA SER A 5 27.18 -56.44 -4.00
C SER A 5 28.70 -56.40 -4.13
N ILE A 6 29.40 -57.17 -3.29
CA ILE A 6 30.85 -57.38 -3.40
C ILE A 6 31.20 -58.11 -4.72
N GLU A 7 30.22 -58.77 -5.35
CA GLU A 7 30.41 -59.57 -6.55
C GLU A 7 30.48 -58.75 -7.86
N ASP A 8 30.02 -57.49 -7.87
CA ASP A 8 29.92 -56.69 -9.11
C ASP A 8 30.97 -55.57 -9.24
N ASP A 9 31.86 -55.34 -8.27
CA ASP A 9 32.85 -54.23 -8.29
C ASP A 9 32.21 -52.82 -8.48
N ILE A 10 30.91 -52.69 -8.22
CA ILE A 10 30.16 -51.44 -8.43
C ILE A 10 30.29 -50.58 -7.17
N SER A 11 31.01 -49.46 -7.29
CA SER A 11 30.95 -48.37 -6.30
C SER A 11 29.50 -47.93 -6.06
N THR A 12 29.11 -47.63 -4.81
CA THR A 12 27.77 -47.15 -4.43
C THR A 12 27.22 -46.11 -5.41
N PHE A 13 28.07 -45.18 -5.85
CA PHE A 13 27.70 -44.16 -6.82
C PHE A 13 27.28 -44.70 -8.20
N SER A 14 27.99 -45.72 -8.71
CA SER A 14 27.70 -46.34 -10.00
C SER A 14 26.37 -47.11 -9.99
N SER A 15 26.03 -47.74 -8.86
CA SER A 15 24.72 -48.39 -8.68
C SER A 15 23.59 -47.36 -8.67
N HIS A 16 23.75 -46.26 -7.92
CA HIS A 16 22.82 -45.13 -7.92
C HIS A 16 22.62 -44.54 -9.33
N LEU A 17 23.70 -44.32 -10.07
CA LEU A 17 23.61 -43.83 -11.46
C LEU A 17 22.92 -44.81 -12.40
N SER A 18 23.16 -46.12 -12.25
CA SER A 18 22.48 -47.15 -13.03
C SER A 18 20.96 -47.12 -12.79
N ASN A 19 20.55 -46.96 -11.53
CA ASN A 19 19.16 -46.81 -11.15
C ASN A 19 18.53 -45.54 -11.74
N ILE A 20 19.22 -44.40 -11.62
CA ILE A 20 18.77 -43.13 -12.22
C ILE A 20 18.63 -43.28 -13.75
N LYS A 21 19.60 -43.91 -14.42
CA LYS A 21 19.53 -44.19 -15.87
C LYS A 21 18.29 -45.01 -16.22
N ASN A 22 17.99 -46.06 -15.46
CA ASN A 22 16.82 -46.91 -15.66
C ASN A 22 15.51 -46.12 -15.46
N ILE A 23 15.43 -45.31 -14.40
CA ILE A 23 14.28 -44.42 -14.13
C ILE A 23 14.08 -43.45 -15.30
N LEU A 24 15.13 -42.72 -15.70
CA LEU A 24 15.08 -41.74 -16.79
C LEU A 24 14.64 -42.37 -18.13
N SER A 25 14.96 -43.64 -18.37
CA SER A 25 14.59 -44.35 -19.60
C SER A 25 13.13 -44.80 -19.65
N LYS A 26 12.43 -44.85 -18.51
CA LYS A 26 11.08 -45.44 -18.37
C LYS A 26 10.04 -44.46 -17.84
N ALA A 27 10.45 -43.41 -17.15
CA ALA A 27 9.55 -42.47 -16.52
C ALA A 27 8.76 -41.66 -17.56
N ASP A 28 7.46 -41.51 -17.31
CA ASP A 28 6.50 -40.78 -18.13
C ASP A 28 5.56 -39.94 -17.25
N SER A 29 4.53 -39.35 -17.85
CA SER A 29 3.57 -38.49 -17.15
C SER A 29 2.73 -39.20 -16.08
N ASN A 30 2.71 -40.54 -16.10
CA ASN A 30 1.93 -41.37 -15.17
C ASN A 30 2.82 -42.03 -14.11
N SER A 31 4.10 -41.66 -14.08
CA SER A 31 5.09 -42.24 -13.18
C SER A 31 5.21 -41.44 -11.88
N LEU A 32 5.25 -42.14 -10.75
CA LEU A 32 5.69 -41.62 -9.45
C LEU A 32 7.12 -42.07 -9.19
N VAL A 33 8.04 -41.12 -9.07
CA VAL A 33 9.46 -41.38 -8.84
C VAL A 33 9.85 -40.90 -7.45
N LEU A 34 10.40 -41.80 -6.63
CA LEU A 34 10.89 -41.51 -5.29
C LEU A 34 12.41 -41.72 -5.28
N ILE A 35 13.16 -40.64 -5.05
CA ILE A 35 14.63 -40.67 -5.05
C ILE A 35 15.11 -40.27 -3.67
N ASP A 36 15.82 -41.18 -3.01
CA ASP A 36 16.42 -40.90 -1.72
C ASP A 36 17.87 -40.47 -1.91
N GLU A 37 18.24 -39.37 -1.26
CA GLU A 37 19.58 -38.77 -1.26
C GLU A 37 20.18 -38.57 -2.67
N ILE A 38 19.46 -37.88 -3.55
CA ILE A 38 19.94 -37.68 -4.92
C ILE A 38 21.26 -36.88 -4.96
N GLY A 39 22.21 -37.39 -5.75
CA GLY A 39 23.51 -36.76 -6.00
C GLY A 39 24.58 -37.05 -4.94
N THR A 40 24.38 -38.02 -4.05
CA THR A 40 25.40 -38.48 -3.09
C THR A 40 26.37 -39.49 -3.71
N GLY A 41 27.43 -39.85 -2.99
CA GLY A 41 28.41 -40.88 -3.40
C GLY A 41 29.55 -40.41 -4.31
N THR A 42 29.61 -39.13 -4.68
CA THR A 42 30.70 -38.53 -5.49
C THR A 42 31.06 -37.13 -4.99
N ASP A 43 31.94 -36.43 -5.71
CA ASP A 43 32.22 -35.01 -5.50
C ASP A 43 30.91 -34.20 -5.42
N PRO A 44 30.74 -33.34 -4.40
CA PRO A 44 29.49 -32.59 -4.22
C PRO A 44 29.08 -31.74 -5.43
N SER A 45 30.04 -31.18 -6.18
CA SER A 45 29.74 -30.35 -7.34
C SER A 45 29.25 -31.18 -8.52
N GLU A 46 29.93 -32.30 -8.80
CA GLU A 46 29.52 -33.24 -9.84
C GLU A 46 28.16 -33.90 -9.50
N GLY A 47 28.00 -34.35 -8.25
CA GLY A 47 26.77 -34.95 -7.76
C GLY A 47 25.57 -33.99 -7.84
N THR A 48 25.78 -32.72 -7.47
CA THR A 48 24.75 -31.67 -7.63
C THR A 48 24.35 -31.50 -9.10
N ALA A 49 25.32 -31.44 -10.02
CA ALA A 49 25.06 -31.24 -11.44
C ALA A 49 24.27 -32.40 -12.06
N LEU A 50 24.65 -33.64 -11.73
CA LEU A 50 23.96 -34.85 -12.19
C LEU A 50 22.54 -34.95 -11.61
N ALA A 51 22.36 -34.63 -10.32
CA ALA A 51 21.06 -34.59 -9.68
C ALA A 51 20.14 -33.55 -10.33
N ALA A 52 20.64 -32.34 -10.55
CA ALA A 52 19.91 -31.27 -11.22
C ALA A 52 19.44 -31.71 -12.62
N ALA A 53 20.36 -32.21 -13.44
CA ALA A 53 20.03 -32.68 -14.78
C ALA A 53 18.99 -33.81 -14.78
N SER A 54 19.09 -34.74 -13.83
CA SER A 54 18.15 -35.85 -13.67
C SER A 54 16.75 -35.36 -13.31
N LEU A 55 16.63 -34.46 -12.33
CA LEU A 55 15.33 -33.91 -11.93
C LEU A 55 14.69 -33.08 -13.05
N ILE A 56 15.49 -32.29 -13.79
CA ILE A 56 14.98 -31.52 -14.94
C ILE A 56 14.41 -32.46 -15.99
N LYS A 57 15.12 -33.55 -16.32
CA LYS A 57 14.64 -34.53 -17.30
C LYS A 57 13.34 -35.23 -16.88
N LEU A 58 13.20 -35.53 -15.59
CA LEU A 58 11.95 -36.11 -15.06
C LEU A 58 10.79 -35.11 -15.07
N ASN A 59 11.07 -33.82 -14.81
CA ASN A 59 10.08 -32.75 -14.95
C ASN A 59 9.64 -32.57 -16.41
N GLU A 60 10.57 -32.62 -17.37
CA GLU A 60 10.27 -32.59 -18.81
C GLU A 60 9.39 -33.78 -19.25
N ALA A 61 9.54 -34.95 -18.62
CA ALA A 61 8.68 -36.11 -18.82
C ALA A 61 7.29 -35.99 -18.15
N ASN A 62 7.03 -34.89 -17.44
CA ASN A 62 5.84 -34.65 -16.61
C ASN A 62 5.62 -35.70 -15.51
N SER A 63 6.69 -36.37 -15.05
CA SER A 63 6.60 -37.34 -13.96
C SER A 63 6.40 -36.63 -12.61
N THR A 64 5.69 -37.28 -11.68
CA THR A 64 5.61 -36.81 -10.29
C THR A 64 6.85 -37.30 -9.53
N VAL A 65 7.66 -36.38 -8.99
CA VAL A 65 8.93 -36.72 -8.35
C VAL A 65 8.99 -36.22 -6.91
N PHE A 66 9.38 -37.10 -5.98
CA PHE A 66 9.85 -36.72 -4.66
C PHE A 66 11.33 -37.08 -4.55
N ALA A 67 12.16 -36.10 -4.25
CA ALA A 67 13.59 -36.30 -4.08
C ALA A 67 14.07 -35.67 -2.76
N THR A 68 14.83 -36.43 -1.96
CA THR A 68 15.54 -35.91 -0.78
C THR A 68 16.98 -35.59 -1.17
N THR A 69 17.57 -34.55 -0.58
CA THR A 69 18.96 -34.17 -0.85
C THR A 69 19.57 -33.35 0.28
N HIS A 70 20.88 -33.47 0.45
CA HIS A 70 21.69 -32.60 1.30
C HIS A 70 22.37 -31.47 0.53
N HIS A 71 22.20 -31.41 -0.80
CA HIS A 71 22.86 -30.42 -1.65
C HIS A 71 22.13 -29.08 -1.62
N GLY A 72 22.69 -28.10 -0.90
CA GLY A 72 22.12 -26.76 -0.79
C GLY A 72 21.88 -26.05 -2.13
N LYS A 73 22.73 -26.32 -3.15
CA LYS A 73 22.58 -25.75 -4.49
C LYS A 73 21.32 -26.22 -5.21
N LEU A 74 20.84 -27.43 -4.96
CA LEU A 74 19.59 -27.93 -5.55
C LEU A 74 18.36 -27.19 -5.00
N LYS A 75 18.42 -26.69 -3.76
CA LYS A 75 17.34 -25.88 -3.17
C LYS A 75 17.08 -24.59 -3.97
N LEU A 76 18.05 -24.13 -4.76
CA LEU A 76 17.95 -22.91 -5.57
C LEU A 76 17.32 -23.15 -6.94
N ILE A 77 17.39 -24.38 -7.46
CA ILE A 77 16.90 -24.70 -8.81
C ILE A 77 15.39 -24.48 -8.94
N VAL A 78 14.67 -24.62 -7.81
CA VAL A 78 13.21 -24.47 -7.77
C VAL A 78 12.73 -23.06 -8.12
N TYR A 79 13.60 -22.06 -7.98
CA TYR A 79 13.28 -20.67 -8.35
C TYR A 79 13.59 -20.35 -9.82
N GLN A 80 14.25 -21.26 -10.53
CA GLN A 80 14.67 -21.08 -11.92
C GLN A 80 13.79 -21.84 -12.91
N ILE A 81 13.16 -22.92 -12.46
CA ILE A 81 12.47 -23.88 -13.33
C ILE A 81 11.07 -24.13 -12.78
N ASP A 82 10.05 -23.89 -13.62
CA ASP A 82 8.66 -24.17 -13.29
C ASP A 82 8.42 -25.68 -13.09
N GLY A 83 7.52 -26.03 -12.15
CA GLY A 83 7.22 -27.41 -11.80
C GLY A 83 8.03 -27.96 -10.61
N PHE A 84 8.97 -27.18 -10.09
CA PHE A 84 9.74 -27.53 -8.89
C PHE A 84 9.20 -26.82 -7.65
N GLU A 85 9.14 -27.54 -6.53
CA GLU A 85 8.76 -26.96 -5.25
C GLU A 85 9.64 -27.53 -4.13
N ASN A 86 10.13 -26.65 -3.26
CA ASN A 86 10.89 -27.06 -2.08
C ASN A 86 9.95 -27.60 -1.00
N ALA A 87 10.42 -28.58 -0.23
CA ALA A 87 9.77 -28.98 1.00
C ALA A 87 10.79 -29.44 2.04
N ALA A 88 10.39 -29.36 3.31
CA ALA A 88 11.25 -29.69 4.44
C ALA A 88 10.48 -30.35 5.58
N MET A 89 11.18 -31.13 6.40
CA MET A 89 10.69 -31.53 7.71
C MET A 89 11.02 -30.44 8.73
N GLU A 90 10.05 -30.05 9.54
CA GLU A 90 10.23 -29.03 10.58
C GLU A 90 11.13 -29.57 11.71
N PHE A 91 12.07 -28.72 12.15
CA PHE A 91 12.97 -28.98 13.26
C PHE A 91 12.78 -27.91 14.33
N ASP A 92 12.61 -28.35 15.59
CA ASP A 92 12.52 -27.46 16.74
C ASP A 92 13.92 -27.09 17.22
N THR A 93 14.36 -25.88 16.88
CA THR A 93 15.67 -25.35 17.25
C THR A 93 15.81 -25.05 18.75
N LYS A 94 14.71 -24.93 19.50
CA LYS A 94 14.76 -24.70 20.95
C LYS A 94 15.04 -25.98 21.71
N ASN A 95 14.34 -27.05 21.33
CA ASN A 95 14.47 -28.37 21.96
C ASN A 95 15.46 -29.30 21.21
N LEU A 96 16.05 -28.83 20.11
CA LEU A 96 16.99 -29.56 19.25
C LEU A 96 16.43 -30.91 18.76
N GLN A 97 15.15 -30.93 18.37
CA GLN A 97 14.47 -32.17 17.98
C GLN A 97 13.65 -32.03 16.69
N PRO A 98 13.60 -33.07 15.84
CA PRO A 98 12.69 -33.09 14.70
C PRO A 98 11.25 -33.13 15.20
N THR A 99 10.36 -32.35 14.59
CA THR A 99 8.91 -32.42 14.87
C THR A 99 8.19 -33.39 13.93
N TYR A 100 8.90 -33.88 12.91
CA TYR A 100 8.39 -34.74 11.82
C TYR A 100 7.18 -34.15 11.08
N LYS A 101 7.01 -32.82 11.13
CA LYS A 101 5.97 -32.14 10.37
C LYS A 101 6.51 -31.73 9.01
N PHE A 102 5.88 -32.23 7.95
CA PHE A 102 6.16 -31.82 6.58
C PHE A 102 5.69 -30.38 6.33
N LYS A 103 6.57 -29.57 5.71
CA LYS A 103 6.33 -28.19 5.32
C LYS A 103 6.61 -28.06 3.83
N GLN A 104 5.55 -27.94 3.05
CA GLN A 104 5.62 -27.66 1.63
C GLN A 104 5.92 -26.18 1.38
N GLY A 105 6.66 -25.90 0.30
CA GLY A 105 7.05 -24.56 -0.14
C GLY A 105 8.26 -23.97 0.57
N ILE A 106 8.86 -24.69 1.53
CA ILE A 106 9.96 -24.19 2.37
C ILE A 106 11.21 -25.06 2.15
N PRO A 107 12.37 -24.47 1.81
CA PRO A 107 13.63 -25.21 1.76
C PRO A 107 14.05 -25.65 3.17
N GLY A 108 14.57 -26.86 3.31
CA GLY A 108 15.11 -27.32 4.58
C GLY A 108 16.44 -26.64 4.91
N SER A 109 16.74 -26.50 6.21
CA SER A 109 18.06 -26.05 6.70
C SER A 109 18.91 -27.24 7.18
N SER A 110 20.23 -27.06 7.21
CA SER A 110 21.13 -28.04 7.82
C SER A 110 21.16 -27.84 9.34
N TYR A 111 20.84 -28.90 10.10
CA TYR A 111 20.84 -28.88 11.57
C TYR A 111 21.94 -29.78 12.17
N ALA A 112 23.02 -30.00 11.42
CA ALA A 112 24.05 -30.98 11.81
C ALA A 112 24.74 -30.62 13.14
N LEU A 113 25.02 -29.33 13.38
CA LEU A 113 25.65 -28.88 14.63
C LEU A 113 24.68 -28.93 15.82
N GLU A 114 23.40 -28.63 15.59
CA GLU A 114 22.32 -28.73 16.58
C GLU A 114 22.10 -30.17 17.03
N VAL A 115 22.11 -31.11 16.07
CA VAL A 115 22.03 -32.55 16.34
C VAL A 115 23.29 -33.02 17.08
N ALA A 116 24.47 -32.58 16.65
CA ALA A 116 25.73 -32.89 17.33
C ALA A 116 25.75 -32.41 18.80
N LYS A 117 25.22 -31.20 19.06
CA LYS A 117 25.03 -30.67 20.43
C LYS A 117 24.11 -31.56 21.26
N ARG A 118 22.99 -32.01 20.69
CA ARG A 118 22.06 -32.91 21.36
C ARG A 118 22.69 -34.28 21.69
N ILE A 119 23.56 -34.80 20.83
CA ILE A 119 24.30 -36.06 21.06
C ILE A 119 25.31 -35.90 22.22
N GLY A 120 25.65 -34.67 22.60
CA GLY A 120 26.53 -34.37 23.74
C GLY A 120 27.94 -33.94 23.37
N LEU A 121 28.18 -33.54 22.11
CA LEU A 121 29.45 -32.94 21.72
C LEU A 121 29.62 -31.58 22.43
N SER A 122 30.83 -31.30 22.90
CA SER A 122 31.12 -30.10 23.69
C SER A 122 30.98 -28.82 22.86
N ASP A 123 30.56 -27.74 23.52
CA ASP A 123 30.43 -26.43 22.86
C ASP A 123 31.77 -25.94 22.27
N ASP A 124 32.91 -26.32 22.86
CA ASP A 124 34.24 -26.02 22.32
C ASP A 124 34.50 -26.73 20.99
N PHE A 125 34.15 -28.03 20.89
CA PHE A 125 34.27 -28.80 19.65
C PHE A 125 33.33 -28.25 18.57
N LEU A 126 32.08 -27.94 18.94
CA LEU A 126 31.11 -27.37 18.01
C LEU A 126 31.55 -25.99 17.50
N SER A 127 32.10 -25.16 18.38
CA SER A 127 32.66 -23.86 18.02
C SER A 127 33.86 -23.98 17.10
N LEU A 128 34.68 -25.03 17.28
CA LEU A 128 35.77 -25.34 16.36
C LEU A 128 35.24 -25.83 15.00
N ALA A 129 34.31 -26.78 14.99
CA ALA A 129 33.70 -27.31 13.77
C ALA A 129 33.02 -26.21 12.95
N ALA A 130 32.34 -25.27 13.60
CA ALA A 130 31.69 -24.13 12.96
C ALA A 130 32.67 -23.24 12.18
N LYS A 131 33.95 -23.16 12.59
CA LYS A 131 34.98 -22.38 11.87
C LYS A 131 35.42 -23.03 10.56
N TYR A 132 35.22 -24.34 10.40
CA TYR A 132 35.57 -25.09 9.20
C TYR A 132 34.40 -25.27 8.22
N LEU A 133 33.20 -24.77 8.56
CA LEU A 133 32.11 -24.69 7.60
C LEU A 133 32.48 -23.69 6.49
N GLU A 134 32.40 -24.15 5.24
CA GLU A 134 32.70 -23.34 4.07
C GLU A 134 31.88 -22.03 4.09
N PRO A 135 32.52 -20.85 3.99
CA PRO A 135 31.84 -19.57 4.08
C PRO A 135 30.71 -19.40 3.06
N ASP A 136 30.86 -19.97 1.87
CA ASP A 136 29.92 -19.79 0.77
C ASP A 136 28.66 -20.65 0.88
N LYS A 137 28.74 -21.86 1.47
CA LYS A 137 27.53 -22.67 1.75
C LYS A 137 26.65 -22.00 2.80
N ASN A 138 27.24 -21.50 3.88
CA ASN A 138 26.51 -20.81 4.94
C ASN A 138 25.88 -19.50 4.47
N ARG A 139 26.50 -18.76 3.55
CA ARG A 139 25.94 -17.52 2.99
C ARG A 139 24.63 -17.76 2.22
N VAL A 140 24.60 -18.80 1.40
CA VAL A 140 23.39 -19.14 0.62
C VAL A 140 22.27 -19.59 1.54
N GLU A 141 22.55 -20.44 2.53
CA GLU A 141 21.54 -20.88 3.48
C GLU A 141 21.01 -19.72 4.35
N ASN A 142 21.90 -18.86 4.84
CA ASN A 142 21.50 -17.66 5.58
C ASN A 142 20.68 -16.69 4.72
N PHE A 143 21.04 -16.52 3.45
CA PHE A 143 20.27 -15.69 2.52
C PHE A 143 18.87 -16.27 2.28
N LEU A 144 18.73 -17.58 2.16
CA LEU A 144 17.43 -18.25 2.02
C LEU A 144 16.57 -18.06 3.28
N ILE A 145 17.15 -18.20 4.47
CA ILE A 145 16.47 -17.96 5.75
C ILE A 145 16.01 -16.49 5.86
N ASP A 146 16.86 -15.54 5.48
CA ASP A 146 16.51 -14.11 5.46
C ASP A 146 15.39 -13.81 4.47
N LEU A 147 15.44 -14.42 3.28
CA LEU A 147 14.42 -14.26 2.25
C LEU A 147 13.08 -14.83 2.73
N GLU A 148 13.07 -16.00 3.37
CA GLU A 148 11.87 -16.58 3.96
C GLU A 148 11.29 -15.68 5.06
N THR A 149 12.13 -15.20 5.97
CA THR A 149 11.72 -14.32 7.07
C THR A 149 11.07 -13.05 6.53
N LYS A 150 11.69 -12.42 5.52
CA LYS A 150 11.14 -11.25 4.83
C LYS A 150 9.85 -11.57 4.07
N SER A 151 9.79 -12.71 3.38
CA SER A 151 8.59 -13.15 2.64
C SER A 151 7.40 -13.33 3.59
N LYS A 152 7.61 -13.99 4.73
CA LYS A 152 6.61 -14.16 5.77
C LYS A 152 6.17 -12.83 6.39
N GLU A 153 7.12 -11.93 6.65
CA GLU A 153 6.81 -10.59 7.15
C GLU A 153 5.97 -9.78 6.14
N LEU A 154 6.34 -9.82 4.86
CA LEU A 154 5.61 -9.16 3.78
C LEU A 154 4.20 -9.72 3.62
N LYS A 155 4.04 -11.04 3.66
CA LYS A 155 2.72 -11.68 3.62
C LYS A 155 1.83 -11.20 4.78
N ASN A 156 2.36 -11.20 6.01
CA ASN A 156 1.63 -10.70 7.17
C ASN A 156 1.26 -9.21 7.05
N LYS A 157 2.12 -8.39 6.42
CA LYS A 157 1.83 -6.98 6.14
C LYS A 157 0.74 -6.84 5.07
N LEU A 158 0.79 -7.64 4.01
CA LEU A 158 -0.22 -7.65 2.96
C LEU A 158 -1.60 -8.02 3.51
N ASP A 159 -1.68 -9.09 4.31
CA ASP A 159 -2.93 -9.53 4.94
C ASP A 159 -3.54 -8.41 5.81
N LYS A 160 -2.71 -7.70 6.59
CA LYS A 160 -3.15 -6.55 7.39
C LYS A 160 -3.67 -5.39 6.53
N ILE A 161 -2.97 -5.08 5.45
CA ILE A 161 -3.37 -4.00 4.52
C ILE A 161 -4.69 -4.36 3.82
N GLU A 162 -4.89 -5.63 3.45
CA GLU A 162 -6.12 -6.08 2.80
C GLU A 162 -7.34 -5.99 3.73
N ILE A 163 -7.19 -6.41 4.99
CA ILE A 163 -8.21 -6.24 6.03
C ILE A 163 -8.55 -4.75 6.20
N GLU A 164 -7.54 -3.90 6.32
CA GLU A 164 -7.74 -2.46 6.51
C GLU A 164 -8.40 -1.79 5.31
N ASN A 165 -8.00 -2.15 4.08
CA ASN A 165 -8.64 -1.68 2.85
C ASN A 165 -10.12 -2.07 2.78
N THR A 166 -10.45 -3.29 3.20
CA THR A 166 -11.84 -3.76 3.25
C THR A 166 -12.65 -2.94 4.27
N ARG A 167 -12.08 -2.68 5.44
CA ARG A 167 -12.68 -1.81 6.48
C ARG A 167 -12.92 -0.39 5.97
N LEU A 168 -11.92 0.21 5.31
CA LEU A 168 -12.00 1.56 4.74
C LEU A 168 -13.06 1.66 3.64
N LYS A 169 -13.15 0.65 2.76
CA LYS A 169 -14.22 0.58 1.75
C LYS A 169 -15.61 0.53 2.40
N GLY A 170 -15.78 -0.27 3.46
CA GLY A 170 -17.03 -0.35 4.22
C GLY A 170 -17.41 0.99 4.85
N LEU A 171 -16.46 1.65 5.52
CA LEU A 171 -16.66 2.98 6.10
C LEU A 171 -17.01 4.04 5.04
N SER A 172 -16.30 4.05 3.91
CA SER A 172 -16.57 4.97 2.81
C SER A 172 -17.99 4.79 2.27
N SER A 173 -18.45 3.55 2.09
CA SER A 173 -19.83 3.24 1.68
C SER A 173 -20.85 3.74 2.71
N LEU A 174 -20.60 3.51 4.00
CA LEU A 174 -21.48 3.98 5.09
C LEU A 174 -21.57 5.51 5.13
N TYR A 175 -20.44 6.21 5.02
CA TYR A 175 -20.44 7.67 4.98
C TYR A 175 -21.16 8.21 3.75
N GLN A 176 -20.99 7.57 2.59
CA GLN A 176 -21.71 7.97 1.38
C GLN A 176 -23.22 7.84 1.57
N GLN A 177 -23.70 6.72 2.14
CA GLN A 177 -25.11 6.52 2.47
C GLN A 177 -25.63 7.57 3.46
N ASN A 178 -24.84 7.92 4.47
CA ASN A 178 -25.21 8.96 5.43
C ASN A 178 -25.30 10.34 4.77
N ILE A 179 -24.36 10.68 3.88
CA ILE A 179 -24.38 11.93 3.11
C ILE A 179 -25.63 11.97 2.21
N ASP A 180 -25.94 10.88 1.51
CA ASP A 180 -27.11 10.78 0.65
C ASP A 180 -28.42 10.92 1.46
N LYS A 181 -28.48 10.30 2.63
CA LYS A 181 -29.59 10.43 3.58
C LYS A 181 -29.75 11.87 4.07
N LEU A 182 -28.68 12.50 4.55
CA LEU A 182 -28.70 13.89 5.01
C LEU A 182 -29.13 14.86 3.88
N ASN A 183 -28.67 14.61 2.66
CA ASN A 183 -29.09 15.40 1.49
C ASN A 183 -30.58 15.22 1.18
N SER A 184 -31.12 14.01 1.35
CA SER A 184 -32.56 13.75 1.18
C SER A 184 -33.40 14.44 2.27
N GLU A 185 -33.00 14.33 3.53
CA GLU A 185 -33.66 14.98 4.66
C GLU A 185 -33.62 16.51 4.52
N LYS A 186 -32.47 17.07 4.14
CA LYS A 186 -32.33 18.50 3.84
C LYS A 186 -33.34 18.95 2.77
N LYS A 187 -33.48 18.19 1.68
CA LYS A 187 -34.45 18.50 0.62
C LYS A 187 -35.89 18.46 1.13
N GLU A 188 -36.23 17.49 1.97
CA GLU A 188 -37.57 17.39 2.56
C GLU A 188 -37.87 18.55 3.51
N ILE A 189 -36.94 18.91 4.39
CA ILE A 189 -37.07 20.04 5.30
C ILE A 189 -37.27 21.34 4.52
N ILE A 190 -36.44 21.60 3.50
CA ILE A 190 -36.58 22.79 2.64
C ILE A 190 -37.95 22.82 1.96
N LYS A 191 -38.41 21.67 1.44
CA LYS A 191 -39.74 21.56 0.82
C LYS A 191 -40.86 21.88 1.81
N LYS A 192 -40.77 21.36 3.05
CA LYS A 192 -41.74 21.59 4.11
C LYS A 192 -41.78 23.05 4.56
N VAL A 193 -40.62 23.66 4.81
CA VAL A 193 -40.49 25.08 5.16
C VAL A 193 -41.07 25.96 4.04
N LYS A 194 -40.82 25.59 2.77
CA LYS A 194 -41.39 26.29 1.62
C LYS A 194 -42.91 26.21 1.55
N THR A 195 -43.51 25.05 1.85
CA THR A 195 -44.97 24.92 1.89
C THR A 195 -45.57 25.73 3.04
N GLU A 196 -44.99 25.66 4.23
CA GLU A 196 -45.47 26.40 5.41
C GLU A 196 -45.38 27.93 5.22
N ALA A 197 -44.28 28.43 4.65
CA ALA A 197 -44.12 29.84 4.34
C ALA A 197 -45.17 30.35 3.34
N ASN A 198 -45.47 29.57 2.29
CA ASN A 198 -46.49 29.92 1.31
C ASN A 198 -47.90 29.92 1.92
N GLU A 199 -48.22 28.95 2.77
CA GLU A 199 -49.49 28.92 3.51
C GLU A 199 -49.63 30.12 4.45
N TYR A 200 -48.56 30.46 5.17
CA TYR A 200 -48.52 31.63 6.04
C TYR A 200 -48.76 32.94 5.27
N LEU A 201 -48.07 33.15 4.14
CA LEU A 201 -48.29 34.31 3.27
C LEU A 201 -49.71 34.36 2.70
N ASN A 202 -50.28 33.23 2.32
CA ASN A 202 -51.67 33.15 1.88
C ASN A 202 -52.65 33.53 2.99
N SER A 203 -52.39 33.11 4.23
CA SER A 203 -53.18 33.49 5.39
C SER A 203 -53.11 35.00 5.68
N ILE A 204 -51.93 35.61 5.54
CA ILE A 204 -51.74 37.05 5.67
C ILE A 204 -52.52 37.79 4.58
N ASN A 205 -52.43 37.33 3.32
CA ASN A 205 -53.17 37.95 2.21
C ASN A 205 -54.68 37.93 2.47
N LYS A 206 -55.25 36.81 2.94
CA LYS A 206 -56.68 36.72 3.28
C LYS A 206 -57.08 37.68 4.39
N LYS A 207 -56.29 37.75 5.48
CA LYS A 207 -56.53 38.71 6.59
C LYS A 207 -56.48 40.15 6.08
N PHE A 208 -55.53 40.44 5.20
CA PHE A 208 -55.35 41.78 4.63
C PHE A 208 -56.48 42.16 3.66
N GLU A 209 -56.95 41.26 2.81
CA GLU A 209 -58.10 41.50 1.93
C GLU A 209 -59.36 41.83 2.73
N ASN A 210 -59.61 41.11 3.83
CA ASN A 210 -60.70 41.42 4.74
C ASN A 210 -60.53 42.82 5.36
N LEU A 211 -59.34 43.15 5.86
CA LEU A 211 -59.05 44.45 6.48
C LEU A 211 -59.20 45.61 5.48
N VAL A 212 -58.80 45.41 4.21
CA VAL A 212 -59.03 46.39 3.12
C VAL A 212 -60.50 46.53 2.78
N ARG A 213 -61.28 45.45 2.84
CA ARG A 213 -62.74 45.49 2.64
C ARG A 213 -63.39 46.32 3.75
N ASP A 214 -63.05 46.04 5.00
CA ASP A 214 -63.59 46.74 6.17
C ASP A 214 -63.22 48.25 6.14
N LEU A 215 -61.98 48.59 5.75
CA LEU A 215 -61.55 50.00 5.61
C LEU A 215 -62.21 50.76 4.45
N LYS A 216 -62.56 50.06 3.36
CA LYS A 216 -63.33 50.64 2.25
C LYS A 216 -64.78 50.94 2.65
N GLU A 217 -65.38 50.09 3.47
CA GLU A 217 -66.71 50.32 4.05
C GLU A 217 -66.71 51.47 5.08
N SER A 218 -65.54 51.82 5.62
CA SER A 218 -65.33 52.84 6.67
C SER A 218 -64.93 54.24 6.17
N ASN A 219 -64.90 54.51 4.86
CA ASN A 219 -64.48 55.79 4.26
C ASN A 219 -63.06 56.29 4.63
N ALA A 220 -62.08 55.38 4.75
CA ALA A 220 -60.67 55.78 4.94
C ALA A 220 -59.95 56.13 3.62
N GLY A 221 -59.04 57.11 3.65
CA GLY A 221 -58.35 57.70 2.50
C GLY A 221 -57.59 56.71 1.60
N THR A 222 -57.75 56.90 0.29
CA THR A 222 -57.22 56.05 -0.80
C THR A 222 -55.70 55.86 -0.82
N GLU A 223 -54.93 56.70 -0.14
CA GLU A 223 -53.46 56.62 -0.07
C GLU A 223 -52.94 55.50 0.86
N ILE A 224 -53.61 55.25 1.99
CA ILE A 224 -53.20 54.22 2.97
C ILE A 224 -53.35 52.81 2.34
N ILE A 225 -54.39 52.63 1.53
CA ILE A 225 -54.65 51.36 0.83
C ILE A 225 -53.57 51.07 -0.23
N LYS A 226 -53.00 52.12 -0.85
CA LYS A 226 -51.99 52.01 -1.90
C LYS A 226 -50.61 51.68 -1.35
N SER A 227 -50.22 52.32 -0.23
CA SER A 227 -48.93 52.07 0.42
C SER A 227 -48.84 50.67 1.03
N SER A 228 -49.91 50.21 1.69
CA SER A 228 -49.95 48.87 2.29
C SER A 228 -49.95 47.73 1.24
N LYS A 229 -50.59 47.91 0.08
CA LYS A 229 -50.49 46.95 -1.06
C LYS A 229 -49.08 46.83 -1.63
N LYS A 230 -48.27 47.90 -1.56
CA LYS A 230 -46.90 47.92 -2.05
C LYS A 230 -45.97 47.09 -1.16
N VAL A 231 -46.09 47.24 0.17
CA VAL A 231 -45.33 46.47 1.17
C VAL A 231 -45.53 44.96 1.02
N ILE A 232 -46.77 44.50 0.78
CA ILE A 232 -47.07 43.07 0.58
C ILE A 232 -46.49 42.55 -0.75
N LYS A 233 -46.50 43.38 -1.80
CA LYS A 233 -45.93 43.03 -3.09
C LYS A 233 -44.40 42.91 -3.01
N ASP A 234 -43.77 43.76 -2.20
CA ASP A 234 -42.34 43.72 -1.94
C ASP A 234 -41.95 42.53 -1.04
N LEU A 235 -42.76 42.19 -0.02
CA LEU A 235 -42.59 40.96 0.78
C LEU A 235 -42.75 39.69 -0.06
N LYS A 236 -43.71 39.64 -1.01
CA LYS A 236 -43.84 38.52 -1.96
C LYS A 236 -42.61 38.38 -2.86
N LYS A 237 -42.06 39.50 -3.35
CA LYS A 237 -40.84 39.48 -4.17
C LYS A 237 -39.61 39.01 -3.39
N VAL A 238 -39.45 39.42 -2.13
CA VAL A 238 -38.35 38.96 -1.28
C VAL A 238 -38.48 37.46 -1.03
N ASN A 239 -39.68 36.96 -0.74
CA ASN A 239 -39.93 35.52 -0.62
C ASN A 239 -39.66 34.78 -1.93
N ASP A 240 -40.14 35.28 -3.08
CA ASP A 240 -39.91 34.70 -4.41
C ASP A 240 -38.43 34.72 -4.85
N ASN A 241 -37.63 35.68 -4.38
CA ASN A 241 -36.18 35.73 -4.63
C ASN A 241 -35.41 34.76 -3.73
N ILE A 242 -35.74 34.66 -2.45
CA ILE A 242 -35.23 33.60 -1.56
C ILE A 242 -35.59 32.21 -2.14
N LEU A 243 -36.74 32.10 -2.82
CA LEU A 243 -37.20 30.88 -3.51
C LEU A 243 -36.44 30.55 -4.81
N LYS A 244 -35.70 31.49 -5.39
CA LYS A 244 -34.93 31.31 -6.63
C LYS A 244 -33.43 31.15 -6.38
N GLU A 245 -32.88 31.84 -5.38
CA GLU A 245 -31.43 31.87 -5.15
C GLU A 245 -30.82 30.51 -4.74
N ASP A 246 -31.62 29.56 -4.21
CA ASP A 246 -31.11 28.22 -3.82
C ASP A 246 -31.29 27.11 -4.87
N ILE A 247 -31.92 27.39 -6.03
CA ILE A 247 -32.07 26.39 -7.12
C ILE A 247 -30.96 26.52 -8.17
N ASP A 248 -30.31 27.69 -8.29
CA ASP A 248 -29.29 27.95 -9.31
C ASP A 248 -27.83 27.70 -8.89
N LEU A 249 -27.55 27.33 -7.63
CA LEU A 249 -26.18 27.05 -7.15
C LEU A 249 -25.58 25.69 -7.64
N ILE A 250 -26.19 25.01 -8.63
CA ILE A 250 -25.67 23.74 -9.18
C ILE A 250 -25.67 23.67 -10.72
N LYS A 251 -25.67 24.79 -11.45
CA LYS A 251 -25.44 24.74 -12.91
C LYS A 251 -24.54 25.85 -13.40
N GLU A 252 -23.28 25.84 -12.99
CA GLU A 252 -22.24 26.38 -13.85
C GLU A 252 -21.85 25.30 -14.86
N ASN A 253 -22.43 25.36 -16.05
CA ASN A 253 -22.02 24.55 -17.20
C ASN A 253 -20.62 24.98 -17.63
N HIS A 254 -19.59 24.46 -16.95
CA HIS A 254 -18.22 24.55 -17.43
C HIS A 254 -18.02 23.45 -18.47
N SER A 255 -17.71 23.86 -19.71
CA SER A 255 -17.26 22.94 -20.75
C SER A 255 -15.81 22.56 -20.47
N PHE A 256 -15.59 21.39 -19.90
CA PHE A 256 -14.26 20.87 -19.62
C PHE A 256 -13.64 20.21 -20.86
N THR A 257 -12.37 20.50 -21.11
CA THR A 257 -11.57 19.88 -22.18
C THR A 257 -10.41 19.07 -21.59
N ILE A 258 -9.87 18.14 -22.38
CA ILE A 258 -8.69 17.35 -21.99
C ILE A 258 -7.53 18.31 -21.71
N GLY A 259 -6.84 18.14 -20.58
CA GLY A 259 -5.78 19.02 -20.09
C GLY A 259 -6.24 20.12 -19.13
N ASN A 260 -7.55 20.29 -18.88
CA ASN A 260 -8.00 21.22 -17.86
C ASN A 260 -7.71 20.69 -16.45
N ILE A 261 -7.23 21.59 -15.58
CA ILE A 261 -7.10 21.34 -14.15
C ILE A 261 -8.46 21.61 -13.50
N VAL A 262 -8.94 20.61 -12.78
CA VAL A 262 -10.25 20.63 -12.16
C VAL A 262 -10.15 20.14 -10.72
N ALA A 263 -10.95 20.73 -9.85
CA ALA A 263 -11.20 20.17 -8.53
C ALA A 263 -12.53 19.42 -8.52
N ILE A 264 -12.67 18.44 -7.63
CA ILE A 264 -13.96 17.80 -7.40
C ILE A 264 -14.72 18.61 -6.34
N LYS A 265 -15.98 18.92 -6.62
CA LYS A 265 -16.88 19.66 -5.75
C LYS A 265 -16.94 18.99 -4.38
N ASN A 266 -16.82 19.80 -3.32
CA ASN A 266 -16.80 19.36 -1.93
C ASN A 266 -15.63 18.43 -1.53
N THR A 267 -14.55 18.37 -2.31
CA THR A 267 -13.30 17.72 -1.89
C THR A 267 -12.10 18.64 -2.07
N ALA A 268 -10.98 18.32 -1.39
CA ALA A 268 -9.70 19.01 -1.59
C ALA A 268 -8.92 18.48 -2.81
N THR A 269 -9.55 17.62 -3.63
CA THR A 269 -8.87 16.87 -4.69
C THR A 269 -8.82 17.69 -5.97
N ILE A 270 -7.60 18.04 -6.40
CA ILE A 270 -7.30 18.76 -7.65
C ILE A 270 -6.56 17.81 -8.60
N GLY A 271 -6.98 17.75 -9.85
CA GLY A 271 -6.33 16.91 -10.86
C GLY A 271 -6.54 17.40 -12.29
N GLU A 272 -5.72 16.89 -13.20
CA GLU A 272 -5.78 17.20 -14.63
C GLU A 272 -6.67 16.19 -15.35
N ILE A 273 -7.57 16.64 -16.22
CA ILE A 273 -8.39 15.74 -17.05
C ILE A 273 -7.52 15.10 -18.13
N ILE A 274 -7.30 13.79 -18.05
CA ILE A 274 -6.57 13.02 -19.07
C ILE A 274 -7.51 12.54 -20.18
N VAL A 275 -8.71 12.09 -19.81
CA VAL A 275 -9.66 11.45 -20.73
C VAL A 275 -11.08 11.87 -20.38
N ILE A 276 -11.87 12.22 -21.39
CA ILE A 276 -13.30 12.48 -21.27
C ILE A 276 -14.06 11.32 -21.89
N LEU A 277 -14.96 10.71 -21.12
CA LEU A 277 -15.87 9.65 -21.58
C LEU A 277 -17.24 10.28 -21.82
N GLU A 278 -17.41 10.93 -22.98
CA GLU A 278 -18.60 11.71 -23.34
C GLU A 278 -19.91 10.91 -23.19
N GLY A 279 -19.92 9.65 -23.67
CA GLY A 279 -21.10 8.77 -23.59
C GLY A 279 -21.56 8.40 -22.17
N LYS A 280 -20.73 8.61 -21.14
CA LYS A 280 -21.05 8.31 -19.73
C LYS A 280 -21.04 9.54 -18.81
N ARG A 281 -20.78 10.75 -19.34
CA ARG A 281 -20.57 12.00 -18.58
C ARG A 281 -19.55 11.83 -17.43
N LYS A 282 -18.46 11.09 -17.68
CA LYS A 282 -17.35 10.87 -16.72
C LYS A 282 -16.02 11.33 -17.31
N ALA A 283 -15.09 11.72 -16.44
CA ALA A 283 -13.72 12.08 -16.80
C ALA A 283 -12.73 11.25 -15.96
N VAL A 284 -11.57 10.94 -16.54
CA VAL A 284 -10.43 10.36 -15.81
C VAL A 284 -9.49 11.50 -15.46
N LEU A 285 -9.32 11.75 -14.16
CA LEU A 285 -8.44 12.76 -13.60
C LEU A 285 -7.09 12.15 -13.21
N ARG A 286 -6.01 12.89 -13.42
CA ARG A 286 -4.69 12.64 -12.83
C ARG A 286 -4.56 13.50 -11.57
N VAL A 287 -4.50 12.85 -10.42
CA VAL A 287 -4.27 13.52 -9.13
C VAL A 287 -2.90 13.05 -8.64
N GLY A 288 -1.87 13.88 -8.83
CA GLY A 288 -0.49 13.47 -8.62
C GLY A 288 -0.11 12.30 -9.54
N SER A 289 0.20 11.13 -8.96
CA SER A 289 0.55 9.90 -9.69
C SER A 289 -0.65 8.95 -9.93
N ILE A 290 -1.82 9.23 -9.34
CA ILE A 290 -2.98 8.33 -9.35
C ILE A 290 -3.98 8.78 -10.42
N LYS A 291 -4.58 7.80 -11.13
CA LYS A 291 -5.70 8.03 -12.05
C LYS A 291 -7.02 7.74 -11.34
N MET A 292 -7.97 8.66 -11.41
CA MET A 292 -9.25 8.57 -10.72
C MET A 292 -10.41 8.91 -11.66
N LEU A 293 -11.54 8.22 -11.53
CA LEU A 293 -12.74 8.46 -12.33
C LEU A 293 -13.69 9.40 -11.60
N ALA A 294 -14.02 10.54 -12.20
CA ALA A 294 -14.94 11.54 -11.66
C ALA A 294 -16.14 11.79 -12.60
N LYS A 295 -17.29 12.22 -12.07
CA LYS A 295 -18.43 12.66 -12.89
C LYS A 295 -18.18 14.10 -13.35
N MET A 296 -18.53 14.40 -14.59
CA MET A 296 -18.37 15.75 -15.15
C MET A 296 -19.14 16.82 -14.37
N ASP A 297 -20.31 16.48 -13.83
CA ASP A 297 -21.16 17.40 -13.06
C ASP A 297 -20.56 17.78 -11.69
N ASP A 298 -19.57 17.02 -11.22
CA ASP A 298 -18.90 17.24 -9.93
C ASP A 298 -17.56 17.97 -10.11
N LEU A 299 -17.19 18.40 -11.32
CA LEU A 299 -15.94 19.11 -11.58
C LEU A 299 -16.14 20.62 -11.52
N ILE A 300 -15.16 21.32 -10.93
CA ILE A 300 -15.07 22.79 -10.94
C ILE A 300 -13.68 23.21 -11.46
N PRO A 301 -13.55 24.31 -12.22
CA PRO A 301 -12.25 24.78 -12.69
C PRO A 301 -11.32 25.11 -11.51
N ALA A 302 -10.06 24.66 -11.60
CA ALA A 302 -9.03 24.99 -10.62
C ALA A 302 -7.75 25.44 -11.34
N LYS A 303 -6.98 26.33 -10.73
CA LYS A 303 -5.65 26.70 -11.20
C LYS A 303 -4.61 26.08 -10.27
N MET A 304 -3.64 25.34 -10.81
CA MET A 304 -2.41 25.05 -10.08
C MET A 304 -1.55 26.32 -10.06
N LYS A 305 -0.99 26.66 -8.89
CA LYS A 305 0.22 27.49 -8.84
C LYS A 305 1.37 26.58 -9.25
N GLU A 306 1.89 26.76 -10.46
CA GLU A 306 3.19 26.20 -10.83
C GLU A 306 4.30 27.01 -10.13
N PRO A 307 5.27 26.37 -9.46
CA PRO A 307 6.57 26.97 -9.25
C PRO A 307 7.36 26.93 -10.57
N GLU A 308 7.84 28.09 -11.01
CA GLU A 308 8.82 28.22 -12.09
C GLU A 308 10.05 27.38 -11.75
N HIS A 309 10.37 26.40 -12.59
CA HIS A 309 11.69 25.80 -12.61
C HIS A 309 12.22 25.81 -14.04
N GLU A 310 13.17 26.71 -14.26
CA GLU A 310 14.06 26.70 -15.41
C GLU A 310 14.73 25.33 -15.53
N SER A 311 14.53 24.68 -16.67
CA SER A 311 15.23 23.46 -17.05
C SER A 311 16.70 23.77 -17.34
N LYS A 312 17.58 23.53 -16.35
CA LYS A 312 18.99 23.25 -16.59
C LYS A 312 19.23 21.77 -16.45
N SER A 313 19.48 21.12 -17.58
CA SER A 313 19.98 19.76 -17.68
C SER A 313 21.37 19.67 -17.04
N TYR A 314 21.48 18.91 -15.95
CA TYR A 314 22.76 18.41 -15.46
C TYR A 314 22.68 16.89 -15.25
N ASN A 315 23.57 16.18 -15.94
CA ASN A 315 23.86 14.77 -15.72
C ASN A 315 24.35 14.58 -14.28
N ILE A 316 23.63 13.80 -13.47
CA ILE A 316 24.12 13.40 -12.14
C ILE A 316 23.77 11.94 -11.87
N ASN A 317 24.81 11.22 -11.44
CA ASN A 317 24.83 9.84 -10.99
C ASN A 317 23.70 9.53 -9.98
N LEU A 318 23.13 8.34 -10.13
CA LEU A 318 22.11 7.77 -9.25
C LEU A 318 22.64 7.59 -7.81
N ILE A 319 22.46 8.60 -6.97
CA ILE A 319 22.35 8.43 -5.53
C ILE A 319 20.86 8.33 -5.23
N ASP A 320 20.48 7.24 -4.58
CA ASP A 320 19.11 6.91 -4.21
C ASP A 320 18.47 8.08 -3.44
N LYS A 321 17.59 8.85 -4.11
CA LYS A 321 16.96 10.03 -3.55
C LYS A 321 15.91 9.61 -2.51
N GLN A 322 16.34 9.34 -1.29
CA GLN A 322 15.42 9.17 -0.16
C GLN A 322 14.80 10.52 0.21
N ILE A 323 13.51 10.67 -0.08
CA ILE A 323 12.71 11.86 0.25
C ILE A 323 12.25 11.82 1.71
N ARG A 324 12.41 10.68 2.39
CA ARG A 324 11.93 10.43 3.75
C ARG A 324 12.90 9.62 4.58
N ILE A 325 13.07 10.01 5.84
CA ILE A 325 13.76 9.25 6.88
C ILE A 325 12.78 8.78 7.97
N ASP A 326 12.94 7.55 8.46
CA ASP A 326 12.19 6.99 9.60
C ASP A 326 13.13 6.78 10.78
N ILE A 327 12.88 7.51 11.87
CA ILE A 327 13.69 7.47 13.10
C ILE A 327 12.88 6.92 14.29
N ARG A 328 11.75 6.24 14.04
CA ARG A 328 10.92 5.70 15.13
C ARG A 328 11.65 4.57 15.87
N GLY A 329 11.67 4.66 17.19
CA GLY A 329 12.32 3.66 18.04
C GLY A 329 13.81 3.90 18.24
N GLU A 330 14.38 4.90 17.56
CA GLU A 330 15.77 5.32 17.78
C GLU A 330 15.93 6.05 19.11
N LYS A 331 17.15 5.99 19.65
CA LYS A 331 17.54 6.84 20.77
C LYS A 331 17.75 8.28 20.28
N PRO A 332 17.44 9.31 21.08
CA PRO A 332 17.57 10.71 20.68
C PRO A 332 18.94 11.07 20.10
N GLU A 333 20.01 10.51 20.66
CA GLU A 333 21.40 10.79 20.25
C GLU A 333 21.71 10.22 18.85
N ILE A 334 21.11 9.07 18.51
CA ILE A 334 21.27 8.44 17.19
C ILE A 334 20.41 9.17 16.16
N ALA A 335 19.17 9.50 16.54
CA ALA A 335 18.25 10.25 15.70
C ALA A 335 18.79 11.64 15.35
N GLU A 336 19.54 12.28 16.25
CA GLU A 336 20.16 13.58 16.01
C GLU A 336 21.14 13.54 14.84
N PHE A 337 22.09 12.60 14.88
CA PHE A 337 23.07 12.43 13.82
C PHE A 337 22.42 12.11 12.46
N GLU A 338 21.46 11.20 12.45
CA GLU A 338 20.78 10.76 11.23
C GLU A 338 19.94 11.86 10.60
N VAL A 339 19.25 12.69 11.40
CA VAL A 339 18.46 13.81 10.89
C VAL A 339 19.35 14.89 10.27
N ILE A 340 20.46 15.27 10.92
CA ILE A 340 21.39 16.27 10.38
C ILE A 340 21.96 15.79 9.04
N LYS A 341 22.51 14.57 9.02
CA LYS A 341 23.07 13.96 7.82
C LYS A 341 22.04 13.87 6.69
N PHE A 342 20.79 13.56 7.02
CA PHE A 342 19.71 13.47 6.05
C PHE A 342 19.36 14.83 5.42
N VAL A 343 19.27 15.89 6.22
CA VAL A 343 18.99 17.25 5.72
C VAL A 343 20.16 17.75 4.85
N ASP A 344 21.41 17.49 5.24
CA ASP A 344 22.59 17.85 4.44
C ASP A 344 22.66 17.11 3.10
N ASN A 345 22.33 15.81 3.11
CA ASN A 345 22.24 15.02 1.89
C ASN A 345 21.11 15.52 0.98
N ALA A 346 19.97 15.90 1.56
CA ALA A 346 18.84 16.43 0.83
C ALA A 346 19.17 17.79 0.18
N TYR A 347 19.85 18.68 0.91
CA TYR A 347 20.36 19.94 0.37
C TYR A 347 21.36 19.69 -0.77
N SER A 348 22.34 18.81 -0.55
CA SER A 348 23.35 18.45 -1.56
C SER A 348 22.74 17.81 -2.81
N ALA A 349 21.62 17.10 -2.66
CA ALA A 349 20.86 16.48 -3.75
C ALA A 349 19.87 17.43 -4.45
N GLY A 350 19.85 18.71 -4.06
CA GLY A 350 18.94 19.73 -4.59
C GLY A 350 17.47 19.41 -4.31
N MET A 351 17.16 18.83 -3.15
CA MET A 351 15.79 18.56 -2.75
C MET A 351 15.20 19.79 -2.05
N ASN A 352 14.07 20.26 -2.55
CA ASN A 352 13.36 21.40 -1.96
C ASN A 352 12.55 21.01 -0.71
N LYS A 353 12.28 19.71 -0.54
CA LYS A 353 11.39 19.20 0.52
C LYS A 353 11.71 17.76 0.90
N VAL A 354 11.74 17.48 2.21
CA VAL A 354 11.94 16.15 2.78
C VAL A 354 11.05 15.90 4.00
N GLU A 355 10.88 14.63 4.36
CA GLU A 355 9.99 14.17 5.43
C GLU A 355 10.76 13.41 6.52
N ILE A 356 10.54 13.78 7.77
CA ILE A 356 11.12 13.11 8.94
C ILE A 356 10.00 12.45 9.74
N LEU A 357 9.98 11.12 9.75
CA LEU A 357 9.03 10.31 10.52
C LEU A 357 9.62 9.99 11.90
N HIS A 358 9.14 10.67 12.93
CA HIS A 358 9.56 10.48 14.33
C HIS A 358 8.48 9.85 15.21
N GLY A 359 7.25 9.75 14.71
CA GLY A 359 6.11 9.20 15.44
C GLY A 359 5.54 10.15 16.50
N LYS A 360 4.39 9.77 17.07
CA LYS A 360 3.67 10.59 18.07
C LYS A 360 4.17 10.31 19.50
N GLY A 361 4.36 9.03 19.85
CA GLY A 361 5.10 8.53 21.02
C GLY A 361 4.98 9.34 22.32
N THR A 362 6.08 9.40 23.06
CA THR A 362 6.26 10.25 24.25
C THR A 362 6.65 11.70 23.91
N GLY A 363 6.71 12.04 22.62
CA GLY A 363 7.12 13.37 22.14
C GLY A 363 8.62 13.68 22.22
N VAL A 364 9.45 12.77 22.72
CA VAL A 364 10.91 13.00 22.86
C VAL A 364 11.56 13.23 21.49
N LEU A 365 11.39 12.31 20.54
CA LEU A 365 11.96 12.45 19.19
C LEU A 365 11.36 13.64 18.41
N LYS A 366 10.08 13.97 18.64
CA LYS A 366 9.44 15.18 18.10
C LYS A 366 10.16 16.44 18.58
N LYS A 367 10.53 16.49 19.87
CA LYS A 367 11.26 17.61 20.46
C LYS A 367 12.69 17.68 19.91
N THR A 368 13.38 16.55 19.84
CA THR A 368 14.73 16.44 19.28
C THR A 368 14.79 16.91 17.83
N VAL A 369 13.89 16.44 16.96
CA VAL A 369 13.80 16.88 15.55
C VAL A 369 13.56 18.38 15.47
N LYS A 370 12.66 18.93 16.29
CA LYS A 370 12.40 20.37 16.32
C LYS A 370 13.65 21.17 16.71
N GLU A 371 14.35 20.76 17.76
CA GLU A 371 15.57 21.44 18.25
C GLU A 371 16.71 21.42 17.21
N ILE A 372 16.81 20.36 16.42
CA ILE A 372 17.79 20.23 15.33
C ILE A 372 17.43 21.16 14.18
N LEU A 373 16.17 21.11 13.70
CA LEU A 373 15.73 21.89 12.54
C LEU A 373 15.73 23.40 12.81
N GLU A 374 15.51 23.84 14.05
CA GLU A 374 15.64 25.24 14.44
C GLU A 374 17.08 25.77 14.37
N LYS A 375 18.08 24.89 14.52
CA LYS A 375 19.51 25.24 14.49
C LYS A 375 20.16 25.04 13.13
N HIS A 376 19.46 24.40 12.18
CA HIS A 376 20.04 23.99 10.91
C HIS A 376 19.98 25.12 9.87
N GLU A 377 21.13 25.64 9.44
CA GLU A 377 21.22 26.83 8.57
C GLU A 377 20.54 26.66 7.19
N LYS A 378 20.38 25.42 6.72
CA LYS A 378 19.80 25.10 5.40
C LYS A 378 18.29 24.85 5.40
N VAL A 379 17.63 24.98 6.56
CA VAL A 379 16.20 24.77 6.68
C VAL A 379 15.47 26.10 6.52
N LYS A 380 14.67 26.23 5.47
CA LYS A 380 13.86 27.41 5.20
C LYS A 380 12.66 27.49 6.13
N ARG A 381 11.95 26.38 6.31
CA ARG A 381 10.86 26.22 7.28
C ARG A 381 10.53 24.76 7.49
N PHE A 382 9.89 24.43 8.61
CA PHE A 382 9.36 23.11 8.86
C PHE A 382 7.98 23.17 9.52
N TYR A 383 7.14 22.18 9.26
CA TYR A 383 5.78 22.08 9.78
C TYR A 383 5.33 20.61 9.85
N PHE A 384 4.32 20.33 10.67
CA PHE A 384 3.77 18.98 10.74
C PHE A 384 2.98 18.64 9.47
N ALA A 385 3.04 17.37 9.07
CA ALA A 385 2.25 16.88 7.96
C ALA A 385 0.74 17.04 8.25
N PRO A 386 -0.12 17.18 7.22
CA PRO A 386 -1.56 17.13 7.40
C PRO A 386 -2.01 15.82 8.06
N ILE A 387 -3.17 15.83 8.72
CA ILE A 387 -3.70 14.66 9.46
C ILE A 387 -3.78 13.41 8.55
N GLU A 388 -4.14 13.61 7.29
CA GLU A 388 -4.26 12.56 6.26
C GLU A 388 -2.92 11.85 5.95
N PHE A 389 -1.79 12.53 6.18
CA PHE A 389 -0.46 12.01 5.89
C PHE A 389 0.30 11.54 7.13
N GLY A 390 -0.29 11.61 8.33
CA GLY A 390 0.34 11.17 9.58
C GLY A 390 0.32 12.21 10.70
N GLY A 391 -0.11 13.44 10.40
CA GLY A 391 -0.25 14.52 11.38
C GLY A 391 1.08 14.87 12.06
N GLU A 392 1.00 15.15 13.37
CA GLU A 392 2.16 15.47 14.20
C GLU A 392 3.22 14.38 14.34
N GLY A 393 3.02 13.19 13.76
CA GLY A 393 4.04 12.13 13.75
C GLY A 393 5.12 12.32 12.68
N ILE A 394 4.92 13.28 11.76
CA ILE A 394 5.81 13.56 10.65
C ILE A 394 6.06 15.07 10.59
N THR A 395 7.34 15.43 10.48
CA THR A 395 7.77 16.80 10.23
C THR A 395 8.21 16.92 8.78
N ILE A 396 7.59 17.83 8.05
CA ILE A 396 7.97 18.24 6.70
C ILE A 396 8.99 19.37 6.83
N VAL A 397 10.11 19.22 6.13
CA VAL A 397 11.20 20.21 6.10
C VAL A 397 11.31 20.75 4.68
N GLU A 398 11.19 22.07 4.54
CA GLU A 398 11.52 22.77 3.30
C GLU A 398 12.94 23.32 3.41
N ILE A 399 13.77 22.95 2.44
CA ILE A 399 15.20 23.25 2.39
C ILE A 399 15.42 24.43 1.44
N GLU A 400 16.38 25.29 1.76
CA GLU A 400 16.67 26.52 1.03
C GLU A 400 17.29 26.30 -0.36
#